data_AF-A0A9Q5GP93-F1
#
_entry.id   AF-A0A9Q5GP93-F1
#
_cell.length_a   1.000
_cell.length_b   1.000
_cell.length_c   1.000
_cell.angle_alpha   90.00
_cell.angle_beta   90.00
_cell.angle_gamma   90.00
#
_symmetry.space_group_name_H-M   'P 1'
#
loop_
_entity.id
_entity.type
_entity.pdbx_description
1 polymer ?
#
loop_
_entity_poly.entity_id
_entity_poly.type
_entity_poly.pdbx_seq_one_letter_code
_entity_poly.pdbx_strand_id
1 'polypeptide(L)'
;MLESHREVFDYNGYYAGELARQVKYAALPQAAKVMQQLEALYVTSRDEMMNNAVIYLEFNEVIVSYYHELSTYQSVVLESLGKELKPALKISAEDTAVATFRVEYHASVRDVMKAFIRQSNRTTKFLQNCVHNDNDIHDICADRKMQELIAGIREMAMIQRKMVNMLQYWESQQLLNGLQMYYN
;
A
#
# COMPACT_ATOMS: atom_id res chain seq x y z
N MET A 1 49.71 9.92 8.19
CA MET A 1 48.79 9.61 7.09
C MET A 1 47.41 9.57 7.68
N LEU A 2 46.57 10.56 7.37
CA LEU A 2 45.16 10.57 7.80
C LEU A 2 44.36 9.81 6.75
N GLU A 3 44.00 8.57 7.06
CA GLU A 3 43.00 7.82 6.29
C GLU A 3 41.66 8.55 6.46
N SER A 4 41.33 9.40 5.48
CA SER A 4 39.98 9.92 5.31
C SER A 4 39.06 8.74 5.02
N HIS A 5 38.52 8.12 6.06
CA HIS A 5 37.34 7.27 5.96
C HIS A 5 36.20 8.19 5.49
N ARG A 6 36.05 8.32 4.17
CA ARG A 6 34.80 8.80 3.59
C ARG A 6 33.78 7.73 3.94
N GLU A 7 32.98 7.98 4.97
CA GLU A 7 31.76 7.22 5.22
C GLU A 7 30.91 7.32 3.95
N VAL A 8 30.98 6.28 3.11
CA VAL A 8 30.12 6.17 1.95
C VAL A 8 28.73 5.88 2.50
N PHE A 9 27.82 6.85 2.37
CA PHE A 9 26.45 6.70 2.82
C PHE A 9 25.80 5.50 2.11
N ASP A 10 25.31 4.52 2.87
CA ASP A 10 24.60 3.37 2.33
C ASP A 10 23.15 3.75 1.98
N TYR A 11 22.97 4.26 0.76
CA TYR A 11 21.66 4.60 0.21
C TYR A 11 20.73 3.38 0.15
N ASN A 12 21.27 2.17 -0.10
CA ASN A 12 20.46 0.96 -0.23
C ASN A 12 19.89 0.53 1.12
N GLY A 13 20.72 0.49 2.16
CA GLY A 13 20.30 0.25 3.53
C GLY A 13 19.28 1.28 4.02
N TYR A 14 19.48 2.57 3.68
CA TYR A 14 18.53 3.63 4.03
C TYR A 14 17.14 3.41 3.42
N TYR A 15 17.04 3.28 2.09
CA TYR A 15 15.74 3.11 1.43
C TYR A 15 15.06 1.78 1.79
N ALA A 16 15.84 0.71 1.93
CA ALA A 16 15.32 -0.57 2.40
C ALA A 16 14.78 -0.47 3.83
N GLY A 17 15.49 0.24 4.71
CA GLY A 17 15.08 0.53 6.09
C GLY A 17 13.81 1.34 6.20
N GLU A 18 13.68 2.39 5.39
CA GLU A 18 12.47 3.22 5.34
C GLU A 18 11.28 2.44 4.78
N LEU A 19 11.44 1.74 3.65
CA LEU A 19 10.36 0.91 3.08
C LEU A 19 9.92 -0.18 4.05
N ALA A 20 10.86 -0.87 4.72
CA ALA A 20 10.53 -1.92 5.67
C ALA A 20 9.75 -1.37 6.87
N ARG A 21 10.13 -0.19 7.37
CA ARG A 21 9.38 0.50 8.43
C ARG A 21 7.97 0.87 7.96
N GLN A 22 7.83 1.40 6.76
CA GLN A 22 6.53 1.78 6.21
C GLN A 22 5.62 0.57 6.00
N VAL A 23 6.15 -0.55 5.50
CA VAL A 23 5.40 -1.82 5.41
C VAL A 23 4.93 -2.26 6.80
N LYS A 24 5.85 -2.35 7.77
CA LYS A 24 5.58 -2.95 9.08
C LYS A 24 4.68 -2.09 9.96
N TYR A 25 4.92 -0.77 10.00
CA TYR A 25 4.30 0.12 10.99
C TYR A 25 3.15 0.97 10.43
N ALA A 26 2.98 1.03 9.11
CA ALA A 26 1.88 1.78 8.49
C ALA A 26 1.02 0.90 7.58
N ALA A 27 1.60 0.30 6.54
CA ALA A 27 0.82 -0.37 5.50
C ALA A 27 0.10 -1.63 5.99
N LEU A 28 0.80 -2.56 6.66
CA LEU A 28 0.18 -3.79 7.17
C LEU A 28 -0.90 -3.51 8.24
N PRO A 29 -0.65 -2.65 9.27
CA PRO A 29 -1.68 -2.29 10.23
C PRO A 29 -2.91 -1.64 9.58
N GLN A 30 -2.69 -0.74 8.62
CA GLN A 30 -3.79 -0.07 7.94
C GLN A 30 -4.60 -1.03 7.06
N ALA A 31 -3.94 -1.95 6.36
CA ALA A 31 -4.62 -2.99 5.58
C ALA A 31 -5.51 -3.85 6.47
N ALA A 32 -4.99 -4.32 7.61
CA ALA A 32 -5.75 -5.10 8.57
C ALA A 32 -6.96 -4.33 9.13
N LYS A 33 -6.79 -3.05 9.45
CA LYS A 33 -7.88 -2.18 9.91
C LYS A 33 -8.98 -2.03 8.85
N VAL A 34 -8.61 -1.77 7.60
CA VAL A 34 -9.58 -1.63 6.49
C VAL A 34 -10.28 -2.95 6.20
N MET A 35 -9.58 -4.09 6.27
CA MET A 35 -10.21 -5.41 6.14
C MET A 35 -11.29 -5.63 7.20
N GLN A 36 -10.99 -5.33 8.47
CA GLN A 36 -11.98 -5.44 9.56
C GLN A 36 -13.18 -4.52 9.35
N GLN A 37 -12.96 -3.30 8.85
CA GLN A 37 -14.04 -2.36 8.53
C GLN A 37 -14.93 -2.89 7.39
N LEU A 38 -14.33 -3.48 6.35
CA LEU A 38 -15.07 -4.10 5.25
C LEU A 38 -15.91 -5.30 5.72
N GLU A 39 -15.33 -6.18 6.54
CA GLU A 39 -16.03 -7.33 7.12
C GLU A 39 -17.20 -6.89 7.99
N ALA A 40 -16.98 -5.92 8.88
CA ALA A 40 -18.04 -5.39 9.74
C ALA A 40 -19.17 -4.73 8.94
N LEU A 41 -18.82 -4.01 7.86
CA LEU A 41 -19.78 -3.39 6.97
C LEU A 41 -20.60 -4.43 6.21
N TYR A 42 -19.94 -5.47 5.67
CA TYR A 42 -20.58 -6.57 4.96
C TYR A 42 -21.54 -7.37 5.85
N VAL A 43 -21.15 -7.65 7.10
CA VAL A 43 -22.03 -8.33 8.06
C VAL A 43 -23.26 -7.48 8.37
N THR A 44 -23.08 -6.18 8.60
CA THR A 44 -24.21 -5.26 8.86
C THR A 44 -25.11 -5.15 7.63
N SER A 45 -24.53 -5.12 6.41
CA SER A 45 -25.31 -4.96 5.19
C SER A 45 -26.14 -6.18 4.81
N ARG A 46 -25.64 -7.39 5.07
CA ARG A 46 -26.33 -8.63 4.74
C ARG A 46 -27.71 -8.75 5.41
N ASP A 47 -27.85 -8.30 6.65
CA ASP A 47 -29.09 -8.49 7.42
C ASP A 47 -30.23 -7.60 6.91
N GLU A 48 -29.89 -6.46 6.33
CA GLU A 48 -30.85 -5.47 5.87
C GLU A 48 -31.08 -5.52 4.34
N MET A 49 -30.18 -6.17 3.59
CA MET A 49 -30.35 -6.56 2.19
C MET A 49 -31.56 -7.46 1.91
N MET A 50 -32.08 -8.16 2.92
CA MET A 50 -33.30 -8.98 2.75
C MET A 50 -34.52 -8.14 2.34
N ASN A 51 -34.47 -6.81 2.54
CA ASN A 51 -35.60 -5.91 2.34
C ASN A 51 -35.53 -5.08 1.04
N ASN A 52 -34.37 -4.96 0.38
CA ASN A 52 -34.17 -4.19 -0.85
C ASN A 52 -33.07 -4.87 -1.70
N ALA A 53 -33.35 -5.27 -2.95
CA ALA A 53 -32.47 -6.23 -3.65
C ALA A 53 -31.48 -5.65 -4.68
N VAL A 54 -31.82 -4.55 -5.37
CA VAL A 54 -31.07 -4.13 -6.57
C VAL A 54 -29.84 -3.26 -6.24
N ILE A 55 -30.03 -2.19 -5.45
CA ILE A 55 -28.94 -1.28 -5.06
C ILE A 55 -27.85 -2.01 -4.25
N TYR A 56 -28.25 -3.07 -3.56
CA TYR A 56 -27.37 -3.86 -2.72
C TYR A 56 -26.46 -4.83 -3.47
N LEU A 57 -26.83 -5.19 -4.69
CA LEU A 57 -26.02 -6.08 -5.52
C LEU A 57 -24.72 -5.38 -5.92
N GLU A 58 -24.81 -4.17 -6.48
CA GLU A 58 -23.65 -3.37 -6.88
C GLU A 58 -22.78 -3.00 -5.67
N PHE A 59 -23.40 -2.59 -4.56
CA PHE A 59 -22.68 -2.29 -3.32
C PHE A 59 -21.86 -3.49 -2.83
N ASN A 60 -22.47 -4.68 -2.75
CA ASN A 60 -21.78 -5.88 -2.33
C ASN A 60 -20.65 -6.28 -3.28
N GLU A 61 -20.87 -6.19 -4.58
CA GLU A 61 -19.84 -6.48 -5.57
C GLU A 61 -18.62 -5.59 -5.37
N VAL A 62 -18.82 -4.28 -5.13
CA VAL A 62 -17.72 -3.35 -4.86
C VAL A 62 -17.00 -3.68 -3.56
N ILE A 63 -17.73 -3.96 -2.47
CA ILE A 63 -17.12 -4.28 -1.16
C ILE A 63 -16.33 -5.59 -1.22
N VAL A 64 -16.92 -6.65 -1.78
CA VAL A 64 -16.29 -7.97 -1.89
C VAL A 64 -15.09 -7.92 -2.83
N SER A 65 -15.21 -7.23 -3.97
CA SER A 65 -14.09 -7.02 -4.91
C SER A 65 -12.93 -6.30 -4.21
N TYR A 66 -13.20 -5.20 -3.52
CA TYR A 66 -12.16 -4.45 -2.82
C TYR A 66 -11.52 -5.25 -1.68
N TYR A 67 -12.30 -6.04 -0.94
CA TYR A 67 -11.78 -6.93 0.09
C TYR A 67 -10.80 -7.98 -0.49
N HIS A 68 -11.16 -8.62 -1.61
CA HIS A 68 -10.26 -9.58 -2.26
C HIS A 68 -8.98 -8.93 -2.78
N GLU A 69 -9.10 -7.74 -3.37
CA GLU A 69 -7.94 -6.98 -3.83
C GLU A 69 -7.02 -6.59 -2.66
N LEU A 70 -7.59 -6.10 -1.56
CA LEU A 70 -6.83 -5.72 -0.36
C LEU A 70 -6.14 -6.93 0.29
N SER A 71 -6.85 -8.05 0.42
CA SER A 71 -6.29 -9.29 0.95
C SER A 71 -5.12 -9.81 0.10
N THR A 72 -5.29 -9.79 -1.22
CA THR A 72 -4.23 -10.16 -2.18
C THR A 72 -3.05 -9.18 -2.08
N TYR A 73 -3.32 -7.88 -2.05
CA TYR A 73 -2.30 -6.85 -1.95
C TYR A 73 -1.49 -6.99 -0.65
N GLN A 74 -2.15 -7.21 0.49
CA GLN A 74 -1.50 -7.44 1.77
C GLN A 74 -0.59 -8.68 1.72
N SER A 75 -1.14 -9.83 1.32
CA SER A 75 -0.44 -11.12 1.37
C SER A 75 0.66 -11.25 0.32
N VAL A 76 0.44 -10.71 -0.88
CA VAL A 76 1.36 -10.89 -2.01
C VAL A 76 2.33 -9.74 -2.12
N VAL A 77 1.88 -8.48 -2.00
CA VAL A 77 2.73 -7.32 -2.27
C VAL A 77 3.45 -6.88 -1.00
N LEU A 78 2.71 -6.57 0.07
CA LEU A 78 3.31 -6.02 1.29
C LEU A 78 4.19 -7.03 2.01
N GLU A 79 3.73 -8.27 2.17
CA GLU A 79 4.54 -9.30 2.83
C GLU A 79 5.75 -9.73 2.00
N SER A 80 5.62 -9.84 0.67
CA SER A 80 6.77 -10.20 -0.18
C SER A 80 7.81 -9.10 -0.18
N LEU A 81 7.39 -7.83 -0.29
CA LEU A 81 8.29 -6.69 -0.16
C LEU A 81 8.95 -6.68 1.23
N GLY A 82 8.17 -6.91 2.30
CA GLY A 82 8.70 -7.01 3.65
C GLY A 82 9.73 -8.13 3.84
N LYS A 83 9.56 -9.28 3.15
CA LYS A 83 10.52 -10.40 3.16
C LYS A 83 11.76 -10.07 2.34
N GLU A 84 11.60 -9.46 1.17
CA GLU A 84 12.69 -9.06 0.26
C GLU A 84 13.60 -8.00 0.89
N LEU A 85 13.07 -7.12 1.72
CA LEU A 85 13.87 -6.08 2.38
C LEU A 85 14.73 -6.63 3.53
N LYS A 86 14.40 -7.79 4.12
CA LYS A 86 15.12 -8.36 5.29
C LYS A 86 16.64 -8.55 5.08
N PRO A 87 17.13 -9.07 3.94
CA PRO A 87 18.56 -9.21 3.68
C PRO A 87 19.27 -7.85 3.67
N ALA A 88 18.67 -6.83 3.02
CA ALA A 88 19.23 -5.48 2.98
C ALA A 88 19.33 -4.81 4.37
N LEU A 89 18.53 -5.26 5.35
CA LEU A 89 18.60 -4.80 6.74
C LEU A 89 19.65 -5.52 7.60
N LYS A 90 20.21 -6.63 7.11
CA LYS A 90 21.19 -7.46 7.83
C LYS A 90 22.63 -7.24 7.39
N ILE A 91 22.83 -6.58 6.25
CA ILE A 91 24.16 -6.35 5.68
C ILE A 91 24.83 -5.22 6.47
N SER A 92 25.98 -5.54 7.06
CA SER A 92 26.92 -4.57 7.62
C SER A 92 27.46 -3.69 6.50
N ALA A 93 27.77 -2.42 6.78
CA ALA A 93 28.31 -1.45 5.82
C ALA A 93 29.57 -1.95 5.05
N GLU A 94 30.24 -2.99 5.54
CA GLU A 94 31.41 -3.63 4.93
C GLU A 94 31.08 -4.59 3.77
N ASP A 95 29.84 -5.09 3.66
CA ASP A 95 29.38 -6.03 2.61
C ASP A 95 28.53 -5.32 1.53
N THR A 96 28.88 -4.08 1.21
CA THR A 96 28.16 -3.17 0.28
C THR A 96 28.06 -3.67 -1.17
N ALA A 97 28.60 -4.84 -1.49
CA ALA A 97 28.66 -5.37 -2.84
C ALA A 97 27.43 -6.20 -3.28
N VAL A 98 26.57 -6.73 -2.40
CA VAL A 98 25.55 -7.72 -2.86
C VAL A 98 24.19 -7.67 -2.14
N ALA A 99 23.54 -6.51 -2.12
CA ALA A 99 22.08 -6.47 -2.15
C ALA A 99 21.65 -5.80 -3.44
N THR A 100 21.66 -6.58 -4.53
CA THR A 100 21.28 -6.13 -5.85
C THR A 100 19.83 -5.66 -5.82
N PHE A 101 19.64 -4.34 -5.85
CA PHE A 101 18.36 -3.72 -6.16
C PHE A 101 17.86 -4.29 -7.46
N ARG A 102 16.71 -4.97 -7.41
CA ARG A 102 16.10 -5.58 -8.57
C ARG A 102 15.20 -4.55 -9.23
N VAL A 103 15.79 -3.68 -10.05
CA VAL A 103 15.10 -2.58 -10.76
C VAL A 103 13.76 -3.04 -11.34
N GLU A 104 13.75 -4.17 -12.04
CA GLU A 104 12.56 -4.75 -12.66
C GLU A 104 11.50 -5.19 -11.64
N TYR A 105 11.92 -5.78 -10.52
CA TYR A 105 11.01 -6.17 -9.45
C TYR A 105 10.41 -4.95 -8.75
N HIS A 106 11.23 -3.95 -8.40
CA HIS A 106 10.74 -2.73 -7.76
C HIS A 106 9.83 -1.90 -8.67
N ALA A 107 10.11 -1.89 -9.97
CA ALA A 107 9.21 -1.33 -10.98
C ALA A 107 7.87 -2.07 -11.02
N SER A 108 7.87 -3.41 -11.04
CA SER A 108 6.66 -4.22 -11.01
C SER A 108 5.85 -3.99 -9.73
N VAL A 109 6.49 -4.01 -8.56
CA VAL A 109 5.86 -3.73 -7.26
C VAL A 109 5.21 -2.34 -7.27
N ARG A 110 5.92 -1.33 -7.76
CA ARG A 110 5.40 0.03 -7.90
C ARG A 110 4.16 0.08 -8.80
N ASP A 111 4.16 -0.63 -9.92
CA ASP A 111 3.03 -0.61 -10.85
C ASP A 111 1.80 -1.30 -10.26
N VAL A 112 1.99 -2.40 -9.53
CA VAL A 112 0.93 -3.05 -8.74
C VAL A 112 0.41 -2.09 -7.65
N MET A 113 1.28 -1.39 -6.93
CA MET A 113 0.87 -0.38 -5.95
C MET A 113 0.07 0.76 -6.58
N LYS A 114 0.48 1.25 -7.75
CA LYS A 114 -0.26 2.28 -8.50
C LYS A 114 -1.63 1.77 -8.95
N ALA A 115 -1.73 0.51 -9.38
CA ALA A 115 -3.01 -0.12 -9.70
C ALA A 115 -3.92 -0.19 -8.46
N PHE A 116 -3.39 -0.62 -7.32
CA PHE A 116 -4.14 -0.67 -6.05
C PHE A 116 -4.62 0.72 -5.59
N ILE A 117 -3.79 1.76 -5.73
CA ILE A 117 -4.19 3.15 -5.45
C ILE A 117 -5.37 3.56 -6.35
N ARG A 118 -5.34 3.20 -7.65
CA ARG A 118 -6.44 3.50 -8.57
C ARG A 118 -7.73 2.80 -8.14
N GLN A 119 -7.67 1.54 -7.73
CA GLN A 119 -8.84 0.85 -7.20
C GLN A 119 -9.35 1.52 -5.92
N SER A 120 -8.48 1.79 -4.95
CA SER A 120 -8.85 2.46 -3.69
C SER A 120 -9.58 3.78 -3.93
N ASN A 121 -9.15 4.57 -4.93
CA ASN A 121 -9.82 5.80 -5.32
C ASN A 121 -11.19 5.57 -5.98
N ARG A 122 -11.34 4.51 -6.80
CA ARG A 122 -12.63 4.15 -7.42
C ARG A 122 -13.63 3.71 -6.36
N THR A 123 -13.23 2.80 -5.47
CA THR A 123 -14.05 2.32 -4.34
C THR A 123 -14.45 3.49 -3.44
N THR A 124 -13.51 4.37 -3.09
CA THR A 124 -13.79 5.56 -2.28
C THR A 124 -14.86 6.46 -2.93
N LYS A 125 -14.77 6.71 -4.24
CA LYS A 125 -15.75 7.52 -4.97
C LYS A 125 -17.13 6.85 -4.99
N PHE A 126 -17.17 5.55 -5.21
CA PHE A 126 -18.43 4.79 -5.18
C PHE A 126 -19.10 4.89 -3.81
N LEU A 127 -18.37 4.58 -2.73
CA LEU A 127 -18.91 4.66 -1.36
C LEU A 127 -19.34 6.08 -1.00
N GLN A 128 -18.64 7.11 -1.49
CA GLN A 128 -19.07 8.50 -1.31
C GLN A 128 -20.38 8.80 -2.00
N ASN A 129 -20.57 8.32 -3.24
CA ASN A 129 -21.83 8.50 -3.94
C ASN A 129 -22.98 7.80 -3.20
N CYS A 130 -22.74 6.64 -2.59
CA CYS A 130 -23.72 5.97 -1.75
C CYS A 130 -24.14 6.83 -0.54
N VAL A 131 -23.19 7.57 0.06
CA VAL A 131 -23.51 8.49 1.17
C VAL A 131 -24.27 9.74 0.69
N HIS A 132 -23.85 10.36 -0.41
CA HIS A 132 -24.39 11.68 -0.82
C HIS A 132 -25.73 11.62 -1.54
N ASN A 133 -26.08 10.49 -2.17
CA ASN A 133 -27.24 10.42 -3.07
C ASN A 133 -28.56 10.02 -2.40
N ASP A 134 -28.66 9.94 -1.06
CA ASP A 134 -29.91 9.64 -0.31
C ASP A 134 -30.72 8.44 -0.86
N ASN A 135 -30.07 7.52 -1.56
CA ASN A 135 -30.67 6.26 -1.96
C ASN A 135 -30.86 5.47 -0.66
N ASP A 136 -32.06 5.40 -0.07
CA ASP A 136 -32.66 4.50 0.95
C ASP A 136 -31.79 3.43 1.70
N ILE A 137 -30.48 3.62 1.82
CA ILE A 137 -29.48 2.84 2.58
C ILE A 137 -29.28 3.57 3.93
N HIS A 138 -30.32 4.25 4.42
CA HIS A 138 -30.22 5.10 5.61
C HIS A 138 -30.02 4.30 6.91
N ASP A 139 -30.46 3.04 6.95
CA ASP A 139 -30.34 2.21 8.17
C ASP A 139 -29.08 1.31 8.18
N ILE A 140 -28.57 0.94 7.01
CA ILE A 140 -27.67 -0.22 6.90
C ILE A 140 -26.23 0.05 7.34
N CYS A 141 -25.79 1.26 7.07
CA CYS A 141 -24.41 1.65 7.19
C CYS A 141 -24.38 3.05 7.76
N ALA A 142 -24.84 3.22 9.01
CA ALA A 142 -24.79 4.47 9.77
C ALA A 142 -23.67 5.35 9.26
N ASP A 143 -24.01 6.48 8.60
CA ASP A 143 -23.14 7.31 7.75
C ASP A 143 -21.67 7.35 8.23
N ARG A 144 -21.49 7.47 9.55
CA ARG A 144 -20.23 7.31 10.26
C ARG A 144 -19.36 6.08 9.89
N LYS A 145 -19.88 4.84 9.93
CA LYS A 145 -19.10 3.62 9.59
C LYS A 145 -18.63 3.65 8.13
N MET A 146 -19.48 4.13 7.22
CA MET A 146 -19.14 4.29 5.81
C MET A 146 -18.05 5.35 5.62
N GLN A 147 -18.18 6.48 6.31
CA GLN A 147 -17.18 7.56 6.32
C GLN A 147 -15.85 7.09 6.92
N GLU A 148 -15.88 6.29 7.99
CA GLU A 148 -14.70 5.70 8.61
C GLU A 148 -13.98 4.72 7.66
N LEU A 149 -14.73 3.90 6.90
CA LEU A 149 -14.16 3.04 5.86
C LEU A 149 -13.54 3.87 4.72
N ILE A 150 -14.27 4.87 4.21
CA ILE A 150 -13.80 5.82 3.19
C ILE A 150 -12.47 6.46 3.62
N ALA A 151 -12.40 6.93 4.86
CA ALA A 151 -11.19 7.52 5.43
C ALA A 151 -10.05 6.49 5.50
N GLY A 152 -10.35 5.26 5.94
CA GLY A 152 -9.38 4.16 6.00
C GLY A 152 -8.78 3.81 4.63
N ILE A 153 -9.62 3.70 3.60
CA ILE A 153 -9.22 3.43 2.21
C ILE A 153 -8.34 4.57 1.66
N ARG A 154 -8.70 5.83 1.93
CA ARG A 154 -7.91 7.00 1.52
C ARG A 154 -6.54 7.04 2.19
N GLU A 155 -6.49 6.77 3.49
CA GLU A 155 -5.25 6.68 4.26
C GLU A 155 -4.35 5.57 3.71
N MET A 156 -4.92 4.42 3.37
CA MET A 156 -4.20 3.34 2.72
C MET A 156 -3.56 3.83 1.39
N ALA A 157 -4.36 4.45 0.52
CA ALA A 157 -3.89 5.01 -0.75
C ALA A 157 -2.77 6.05 -0.58
N MET A 158 -2.80 6.85 0.49
CA MET A 158 -1.75 7.80 0.83
C MET A 158 -0.45 7.10 1.27
N ILE A 159 -0.54 6.06 2.10
CA ILE A 159 0.63 5.26 2.51
C ILE A 159 1.29 4.62 1.28
N GLN A 160 0.50 4.01 0.40
CA GLN A 160 1.02 3.41 -0.83
C GLN A 160 1.66 4.43 -1.77
N ARG A 161 1.10 5.64 -1.87
CA ARG A 161 1.72 6.71 -2.68
C ARG A 161 3.09 7.09 -2.14
N LYS A 162 3.25 7.16 -0.81
CA LYS A 162 4.57 7.40 -0.19
C LYS A 162 5.55 6.29 -0.55
N MET A 163 5.13 5.02 -0.45
CA MET A 163 5.95 3.86 -0.81
C MET A 163 6.36 3.85 -2.29
N VAL A 164 5.42 4.16 -3.19
CA VAL A 164 5.71 4.34 -4.63
C VAL A 164 6.77 5.40 -4.85
N ASN A 165 6.64 6.56 -4.20
CA ASN A 165 7.63 7.63 -4.32
C ASN A 165 9.00 7.19 -3.81
N MET A 166 9.07 6.47 -2.67
CA MET A 166 10.33 5.93 -2.15
C MET A 166 11.01 4.97 -3.12
N LEU A 167 10.26 4.06 -3.74
CA LEU A 167 10.80 3.16 -4.76
C LEU A 167 11.33 3.92 -5.99
N GLN A 168 10.62 4.97 -6.43
CA GLN A 168 11.07 5.83 -7.54
C GLN A 168 12.33 6.61 -7.19
N TYR A 169 12.41 7.16 -5.97
CA TYR A 169 13.61 7.86 -5.52
C TYR A 169 14.80 6.92 -5.39
N TRP A 170 14.59 5.71 -4.86
CA TRP A 170 15.64 4.71 -4.76
C TRP A 170 16.19 4.34 -6.14
N GLU A 171 15.32 4.06 -7.11
CA GLU A 171 15.71 3.82 -8.51
C GLU A 171 16.52 4.97 -9.11
N SER A 172 16.06 6.21 -8.90
CA SER A 172 16.73 7.41 -9.43
C SER A 172 18.14 7.59 -8.83
N GLN A 173 18.30 7.37 -7.52
CA GLN A 173 19.59 7.48 -6.85
C GLN A 173 20.57 6.40 -7.32
N GLN A 174 20.08 5.19 -7.59
CA GLN A 174 20.93 4.15 -8.14
C GLN A 174 21.42 4.47 -9.56
N LEU A 175 20.56 4.99 -10.43
CA LEU A 175 20.95 5.40 -11.77
C LEU A 175 22.03 6.50 -11.72
N LEU A 176 21.88 7.49 -10.84
CA LEU A 176 22.86 8.56 -10.65
C LEU A 176 24.21 8.01 -10.14
N ASN A 177 24.20 7.13 -9.15
CA ASN A 177 25.42 6.51 -8.62
C ASN A 177 26.10 5.60 -9.66
N GLY A 178 25.31 4.85 -10.43
CA GLY A 178 25.81 4.05 -11.54
C GLY A 178 26.55 4.91 -12.56
N LEU A 179 25.94 6.02 -13.01
CA LEU A 179 26.58 6.97 -13.92
C LEU A 179 27.87 7.56 -13.33
N GLN A 180 27.87 7.98 -12.07
CA GLN A 180 29.05 8.54 -11.41
C GLN A 180 30.22 7.54 -11.30
N MET A 181 29.94 6.25 -11.19
CA MET A 181 30.98 5.20 -11.20
C MET A 181 31.57 4.94 -12.59
N TYR A 182 30.84 5.22 -13.67
CA TYR A 182 31.34 5.09 -15.05
C TYR A 182 32.14 6.31 -15.53
N TYR A 183 31.95 7.48 -14.90
CA TYR A 183 32.61 8.74 -15.28
C TYR A 183 33.81 9.12 -14.39
N ASN A 184 34.14 8.33 -13.35
CA ASN A 184 35.33 8.46 -12.51
C ASN A 184 36.31 7.33 -12.78
#